data_AF-A0A920RL85-F1
#
_entry.id   AF-A0A920RL85-F1
#
_cell.length_a   1.000
_cell.length_b   1.000
_cell.length_c   1.000
_cell.angle_alpha   90.00
_cell.angle_beta   90.00
_cell.angle_gamma   90.00
#
_symmetry.space_group_name_H-M   'P 1'
#
loop_
_entity.id
_entity.type
_entity.pdbx_description
1 polymer ?
#
loop_
_entity_poly.entity_id
_entity_poly.type
_entity_poly.pdbx_seq_one_letter_code
_entity_poly.pdbx_strand_id
1 'polypeptide(L)'
;MKLAEPIDVRGLLRTSPSFGIDEVRTLCEVVAGPQITEVRQEVGVLVEESGGQGQMAIRAGVGLYLLGRHAEAHDLLGEVTDDGVAVFYDACSLESLGDNAAAGERFEQAARAGYDEVECSLRRVGTIRRDGRLADAKRP
;
A
#
# COMPACT_ATOMS: atom_id res chain seq x y z
N MET A 1 1.22 29.28 12.93
CA MET A 1 0.91 27.96 12.35
C MET A 1 -0.51 27.61 12.78
N LYS A 2 -1.44 27.40 11.84
CA LYS A 2 -2.74 26.82 12.16
C LYS A 2 -2.46 25.38 12.57
N LEU A 3 -2.70 25.04 13.84
CA LEU A 3 -2.80 23.64 14.26
C LEU A 3 -3.96 23.08 13.44
N ALA A 4 -3.66 22.29 12.40
CA ALA A 4 -4.67 21.50 11.73
C ALA A 4 -5.35 20.65 12.82
N GLU A 5 -6.67 20.63 12.84
CA GLU A 5 -7.41 19.80 13.77
C GLU A 5 -6.91 18.34 13.61
N PRO A 6 -6.67 17.63 14.72
CA PRO A 6 -6.20 16.25 14.65
C PRO A 6 -7.17 15.43 13.81
N ILE A 7 -6.65 14.72 12.81
CA ILE A 7 -7.44 13.89 11.91
C ILE A 7 -7.89 12.68 12.71
N ASP A 8 -9.17 12.30 12.59
CA ASP A 8 -9.71 11.08 13.20
C ASP A 8 -9.20 9.85 12.44
N VAL A 9 -8.06 9.31 12.89
CA VAL A 9 -7.38 8.15 12.31
C VAL A 9 -8.28 6.92 12.35
N ARG A 10 -9.01 6.74 13.46
CA ARG A 10 -9.96 5.64 13.63
C ARG A 10 -11.12 5.78 12.66
N GLY A 11 -11.63 6.99 12.53
CA GLY A 11 -12.70 7.31 11.59
C GLY A 11 -12.32 6.97 10.15
N LEU A 12 -11.11 7.38 9.76
CA LEU A 12 -10.55 7.15 8.43
C LEU A 12 -10.36 5.65 8.14
N LEU A 13 -9.77 4.91 9.07
CA LEU A 13 -9.46 3.49 8.86
C LEU A 13 -10.67 2.57 9.06
N ARG A 14 -11.62 2.89 9.93
CA ARG A 14 -12.71 1.96 10.29
C ARG A 14 -14.04 2.35 9.66
N THR A 15 -14.41 3.63 9.75
CA THR A 15 -15.76 4.09 9.39
C THR A 15 -15.87 4.70 8.00
N SER A 16 -14.76 4.90 7.28
CA SER A 16 -14.85 5.39 5.91
C SER A 16 -15.63 4.40 5.04
N PRO A 17 -16.69 4.84 4.32
CA PRO A 17 -17.52 3.96 3.50
C PRO A 17 -16.78 3.45 2.25
N SER A 18 -15.77 4.19 1.80
CA SER A 18 -14.83 3.82 0.74
C SER A 18 -13.41 4.00 1.25
N PHE A 19 -12.50 3.14 0.79
CA PHE A 19 -11.08 3.29 1.06
C PHE A 19 -10.34 3.37 -0.28
N GLY A 20 -10.32 4.58 -0.84
CA GLY A 20 -9.76 4.89 -2.14
C GLY A 20 -8.46 5.69 -2.03
N ILE A 21 -8.02 6.22 -3.18
CA ILE A 21 -6.78 7.00 -3.29
C ILE A 21 -6.78 8.23 -2.37
N ASP A 22 -7.94 8.88 -2.21
CA ASP A 22 -8.08 10.08 -1.37
C ASP A 22 -7.88 9.73 0.12
N GLU A 23 -8.52 8.68 0.62
CA GLU A 23 -8.32 8.22 2.00
C GLU A 23 -6.87 7.83 2.27
N VAL A 24 -6.22 7.15 1.31
CA VAL A 24 -4.81 6.78 1.46
C VAL A 24 -3.90 8.00 1.43
N ARG A 25 -4.19 9.02 0.62
CA ARG A 25 -3.46 10.30 0.64
C ARG A 25 -3.58 10.98 2.00
N THR A 26 -4.78 11.05 2.57
CA THR A 26 -4.98 11.59 3.92
C THR A 26 -4.18 10.79 4.95
N LEU A 27 -4.21 9.46 4.87
CA LEU A 27 -3.43 8.61 5.77
C LEU A 27 -1.92 8.85 5.65
N CYS A 28 -1.42 9.05 4.43
CA CYS A 28 -0.03 9.46 4.14
C CYS A 28 0.35 10.77 4.87
N GLU A 29 -0.51 11.78 4.82
CA GLU A 29 -0.29 13.06 5.48
C GLU A 29 -0.26 12.91 7.02
N VAL A 30 -1.14 12.07 7.57
CA VAL A 30 -1.18 11.76 9.01
C VAL A 30 0.10 11.03 9.45
N VAL A 31 0.54 10.03 8.68
CA VAL A 31 1.77 9.25 8.96
C VAL A 31 3.01 10.13 8.90
N ALA A 32 3.05 11.12 8.00
CA ALA A 32 4.12 12.10 7.93
C ALA A 32 4.08 13.15 9.05
N GLY A 33 2.97 13.20 9.80
CA GLY A 33 2.69 14.19 10.84
C GLY A 33 2.93 13.68 12.27
N PRO A 34 2.48 14.46 13.28
CA PRO A 34 2.67 14.12 14.70
C PRO A 34 1.82 12.93 15.17
N GLN A 35 0.82 12.51 14.39
CA GLN A 35 -0.10 11.42 14.73
C GLN A 35 0.40 10.03 14.29
N ILE A 36 1.65 9.89 13.84
CA ILE A 36 2.21 8.59 13.41
C ILE A 36 2.09 7.50 14.48
N THR A 37 2.22 7.83 15.76
CA THR A 37 2.07 6.86 16.87
C THR A 37 0.65 6.30 16.94
N GLU A 38 -0.35 7.15 16.72
CA GLU A 38 -1.77 6.77 16.71
C GLU A 38 -2.06 5.86 15.50
N VAL A 39 -1.53 6.19 14.33
CA VAL A 39 -1.65 5.33 13.13
C VAL A 39 -1.02 3.96 13.37
N ARG A 40 0.19 3.90 13.96
CA ARG A 40 0.85 2.62 14.26
C ARG A 40 0.01 1.74 15.19
N GLN A 41 -0.58 2.33 16.22
CA GLN A 41 -1.42 1.60 17.17
C GLN A 41 -2.69 1.09 16.48
N GLU A 42 -3.40 1.95 15.77
CA GLU A 42 -4.67 1.57 15.13
C GLU A 42 -4.46 0.54 14.01
N VAL A 43 -3.41 0.68 13.20
CA VAL A 43 -3.05 -0.32 12.18
C VAL A 43 -2.74 -1.67 12.84
N GLY A 44 -2.01 -1.68 13.97
CA GLY A 44 -1.74 -2.92 14.70
C GLY A 44 -3.02 -3.62 15.17
N VAL A 45 -3.95 -2.86 15.74
CA VAL A 45 -5.26 -3.38 16.16
C VAL A 45 -6.05 -3.91 14.95
N LEU A 46 -6.05 -3.19 13.82
CA LEU A 46 -6.72 -3.61 12.60
C LEU A 46 -6.16 -4.91 12.02
N VAL A 47 -4.84 -5.10 12.06
CA VAL A 47 -4.21 -6.36 11.63
C VAL A 47 -4.74 -7.52 12.47
N GLU A 48 -4.72 -7.38 13.80
CA GLU A 48 -5.20 -8.42 14.72
C GLU A 48 -6.70 -8.71 14.54
N GLU A 49 -7.52 -7.67 14.40
CA GLU A 49 -8.98 -7.80 14.25
C GLU A 49 -9.42 -8.31 12.88
N SER A 50 -8.66 -8.01 11.82
CA SER A 50 -9.01 -8.40 10.46
C SER A 50 -8.95 -9.91 10.22
N GLY A 51 -8.19 -10.65 11.02
CA GLY A 51 -7.96 -12.08 10.80
C GLY A 51 -7.32 -12.42 9.45
N GLY A 52 -6.76 -11.44 8.75
CA GLY A 52 -6.09 -11.60 7.46
C GLY A 52 -6.96 -11.48 6.21
N GLN A 53 -8.27 -11.18 6.32
CA GLN A 53 -9.17 -11.13 5.16
C GLN A 53 -10.15 -9.95 5.17
N GLY A 54 -10.66 -9.61 3.98
CA GLY A 54 -11.70 -8.60 3.76
C GLY A 54 -11.20 -7.15 3.81
N GLN A 55 -12.14 -6.20 3.86
CA GLN A 55 -11.80 -4.77 3.77
C GLN A 55 -10.93 -4.27 4.93
N MET A 56 -11.07 -4.84 6.13
CA MET A 56 -10.23 -4.45 7.27
C MET A 56 -8.78 -4.87 7.05
N ALA A 57 -8.54 -6.05 6.48
CA ALA A 57 -7.19 -6.51 6.11
C ALA A 57 -6.56 -5.63 5.02
N ILE A 58 -7.36 -5.20 4.03
CA ILE A 58 -6.89 -4.27 2.99
C ILE A 58 -6.41 -2.95 3.62
N ARG A 59 -7.23 -2.34 4.48
CA ARG A 59 -6.88 -1.09 5.16
C ARG A 59 -5.65 -1.25 6.06
N ALA A 60 -5.57 -2.37 6.79
CA ALA A 60 -4.42 -2.72 7.61
C ALA A 60 -3.15 -2.86 6.76
N GLY A 61 -3.22 -3.58 5.64
CA GLY A 61 -2.11 -3.79 4.70
C GLY A 61 -1.59 -2.48 4.10
N VAL A 62 -2.48 -1.59 3.65
CA VAL A 62 -2.07 -0.27 3.17
C VAL A 62 -1.41 0.54 4.29
N GLY A 63 -1.97 0.52 5.50
CA GLY A 63 -1.37 1.14 6.68
C GLY A 63 0.04 0.61 6.97
N LEU A 64 0.25 -0.72 6.91
CA LEU A 64 1.55 -1.35 7.09
C LEU A 64 2.56 -0.89 6.04
N TYR A 65 2.14 -0.81 4.77
CA TYR A 65 2.99 -0.28 3.69
C TYR A 65 3.44 1.16 3.99
N LEU A 66 2.52 2.04 4.40
CA LEU A 66 2.83 3.44 4.74
C LEU A 66 3.76 3.56 5.95
N LEU A 67 3.71 2.61 6.87
CA LEU A 67 4.60 2.53 8.02
C LEU A 67 5.97 1.90 7.68
N GLY A 68 6.19 1.51 6.43
CA GLY A 68 7.44 0.88 5.96
C GLY A 68 7.53 -0.62 6.25
N ARG A 69 6.44 -1.26 6.66
CA ARG A 69 6.36 -2.71 6.97
C ARG A 69 5.93 -3.49 5.73
N HIS A 70 6.76 -3.43 4.68
CA HIS A 70 6.42 -3.94 3.35
C HIS A 70 6.17 -5.46 3.30
N ALA A 71 6.91 -6.26 4.09
CA ALA A 71 6.71 -7.72 4.13
C ALA A 71 5.31 -8.08 4.66
N GLU A 72 4.92 -7.47 5.78
CA GLU A 72 3.62 -7.74 6.39
C GLU A 72 2.46 -7.16 5.57
N ALA A 73 2.70 -6.05 4.87
CA ALA A 73 1.75 -5.53 3.90
C ALA A 73 1.53 -6.51 2.75
N HIS A 74 2.60 -7.12 2.23
CA HIS A 74 2.50 -8.17 1.21
C HIS A 74 1.77 -9.41 1.73
N ASP A 75 2.02 -9.84 2.97
CA ASP A 75 1.32 -10.99 3.56
C ASP A 75 -0.20 -10.79 3.63
N LEU A 76 -0.66 -9.55 3.86
CA LEU A 76 -2.08 -9.19 3.94
C LEU A 76 -2.74 -8.91 2.59
N LEU A 77 -2.00 -8.27 1.67
CA LEU A 77 -2.54 -7.81 0.39
C LEU A 77 -2.27 -8.78 -0.77
N GLY A 78 -1.32 -9.69 -0.60
CA GLY A 78 -0.84 -10.60 -1.64
C GLY A 78 -1.90 -11.55 -2.18
N GLU A 79 -2.97 -11.84 -1.44
CA GLU A 79 -4.08 -12.67 -1.93
C GLU A 79 -5.21 -11.87 -2.60
N VAL A 80 -5.22 -10.54 -2.44
CA VAL A 80 -6.26 -9.68 -2.99
C VAL A 80 -6.07 -9.50 -4.49
N THR A 81 -7.16 -9.58 -5.25
CA THR A 81 -7.13 -9.52 -6.72
C THR A 81 -8.21 -8.64 -7.34
N ASP A 82 -9.23 -8.31 -6.57
CA ASP A 82 -10.47 -7.63 -6.97
C ASP A 82 -10.56 -6.18 -6.46
N ASP A 83 -9.55 -5.70 -5.74
CA ASP A 83 -9.47 -4.33 -5.24
C ASP A 83 -8.22 -3.63 -5.80
N GLY A 84 -8.43 -2.61 -6.63
CA GLY A 84 -7.33 -1.91 -7.29
C GLY A 84 -6.35 -1.24 -6.32
N VAL A 85 -6.83 -0.74 -5.17
CA VAL A 85 -5.97 -0.10 -4.16
C VAL A 85 -5.13 -1.15 -3.46
N ALA A 86 -5.75 -2.24 -3.01
CA ALA A 86 -5.05 -3.35 -2.36
C ALA A 86 -3.93 -3.91 -3.26
N VAL A 87 -4.26 -4.21 -4.52
CA VAL A 87 -3.32 -4.77 -5.49
C VAL A 87 -2.20 -3.77 -5.81
N PHE A 88 -2.50 -2.48 -5.90
CA PHE A 88 -1.48 -1.45 -6.13
C PHE A 88 -0.50 -1.33 -4.98
N TYR A 89 -0.97 -1.35 -3.73
CA TYR A 89 -0.10 -1.26 -2.56
C TYR A 89 0.65 -2.56 -2.28
N ASP A 90 0.11 -3.70 -2.68
CA ASP A 90 0.86 -4.96 -2.76
C ASP A 90 2.02 -4.88 -3.76
N ALA A 91 1.76 -4.35 -4.97
CA ALA A 91 2.80 -4.12 -5.98
C ALA A 91 3.91 -3.19 -5.46
N CYS A 92 3.54 -2.10 -4.77
CA CYS A 92 4.49 -1.20 -4.13
C CYS A 92 5.30 -1.88 -3.02
N SER A 93 4.68 -2.80 -2.27
CA SER A 93 5.35 -3.59 -1.24
C SER A 93 6.39 -4.53 -1.86
N LEU A 94 6.03 -5.26 -2.92
CA LEU A 94 6.94 -6.10 -3.69
C LEU A 94 8.11 -5.30 -4.31
N GLU A 95 7.82 -4.12 -4.87
CA GLU A 95 8.86 -3.22 -5.39
C GLU A 95 9.86 -2.84 -4.30
N SER A 96 9.37 -2.53 -3.09
CA SER A 96 10.19 -2.15 -1.93
C SER A 96 11.00 -3.33 -1.37
N LEU A 97 10.50 -4.55 -1.50
CA LEU A 97 11.21 -5.79 -1.15
C LEU A 97 12.22 -6.22 -2.21
N GLY A 98 12.22 -5.58 -3.39
CA GLY A 98 13.14 -5.84 -4.49
C GLY A 98 12.65 -6.88 -5.50
N ASP A 99 11.44 -7.42 -5.33
CA ASP A 99 10.82 -8.33 -6.29
C ASP A 99 10.14 -7.54 -7.43
N ASN A 100 10.99 -6.99 -8.30
CA ASN A 100 10.55 -6.13 -9.39
C ASN A 100 9.71 -6.86 -10.45
N ALA A 101 9.90 -8.17 -10.60
CA ALA A 101 9.15 -9.00 -11.54
C ALA A 101 7.70 -9.16 -11.06
N ALA A 102 7.50 -9.65 -9.82
CA ALA A 102 6.18 -9.80 -9.24
C ALA A 102 5.46 -8.45 -9.09
N ALA A 103 6.19 -7.40 -8.70
CA ALA A 103 5.64 -6.04 -8.64
C ALA A 103 5.10 -5.57 -9.99
N GLY A 104 5.81 -5.85 -11.09
CA GLY A 104 5.39 -5.48 -12.44
C GLY A 104 4.07 -6.14 -12.86
N GLU A 105 3.89 -7.42 -12.51
CA GLU A 105 2.64 -8.14 -12.75
C GLU A 105 1.50 -7.58 -11.91
N ARG A 106 1.77 -7.24 -10.64
CA ARG A 106 0.78 -6.66 -9.75
C ARG A 106 0.34 -5.25 -10.16
N PHE A 107 1.24 -4.42 -10.67
CA PHE A 107 0.83 -3.12 -11.24
C PHE A 107 -0.12 -3.28 -12.44
N GLU A 108 0.12 -4.28 -13.31
CA GLU A 108 -0.81 -4.58 -14.39
C GLU A 108 -2.17 -5.07 -13.88
N GLN A 109 -2.18 -5.88 -12.83
CA GLN A 109 -3.41 -6.33 -12.20
C GLN A 109 -4.19 -5.19 -11.52
N ALA A 110 -3.51 -4.27 -10.85
CA ALA A 110 -4.13 -3.11 -10.22
C ALA A 110 -4.88 -2.23 -11.23
N ALA A 111 -4.28 -1.99 -12.40
CA ALA A 111 -4.94 -1.27 -13.49
C ALA A 111 -6.23 -1.98 -13.96
N ARG A 112 -6.18 -3.31 -14.11
CA ARG A 112 -7.36 -4.11 -14.50
C ARG A 112 -8.46 -4.10 -13.43
N ALA A 113 -8.08 -4.01 -12.15
CA ALA A 113 -8.97 -3.90 -11.01
C ALA A 113 -9.54 -2.47 -10.81
N GLY A 114 -9.22 -1.52 -11.69
CA GLY A 114 -9.78 -0.18 -11.70
C GLY A 114 -8.97 0.89 -10.96
N TYR A 115 -7.70 0.60 -10.60
CA TYR A 115 -6.76 1.63 -10.15
C TYR A 115 -6.27 2.50 -11.32
N ASP A 116 -5.66 3.64 -11.02
CA ASP A 116 -5.12 4.58 -12.02
C ASP A 116 -4.14 3.86 -12.98
N GLU A 117 -4.58 3.71 -14.24
CA GLU A 117 -3.84 3.00 -15.30
C GLU A 117 -2.52 3.71 -15.64
N VAL A 118 -2.48 5.04 -15.58
CA VAL A 118 -1.28 5.82 -15.90
C VAL A 118 -0.22 5.62 -14.82
N GLU A 119 -0.60 5.71 -13.55
CA GLU A 119 0.32 5.46 -12.42
C GLU A 119 0.80 4.00 -12.44
N CYS A 120 -0.08 3.03 -12.66
CA CYS A 120 0.29 1.62 -12.78
C CYS A 120 1.31 1.39 -13.91
N SER A 121 1.07 1.98 -15.09
CA SER A 121 1.95 1.86 -16.24
C SER A 121 3.33 2.48 -15.97
N LEU A 122 3.38 3.69 -15.39
CA LEU A 122 4.62 4.35 -15.01
C LEU A 122 5.45 3.53 -14.01
N ARG A 123 4.78 3.00 -12.98
CA ARG A 123 5.40 2.16 -11.94
C ARG A 123 5.95 0.86 -12.53
N ARG A 124 5.17 0.17 -13.36
CA ARG A 124 5.60 -1.06 -14.05
C ARG A 124 6.82 -0.83 -14.94
N VAL A 125 6.87 0.26 -15.69
CA VAL A 125 8.08 0.61 -16.48
C VAL A 125 9.29 0.81 -15.56
N GLY A 126 9.07 1.40 -14.38
CA GLY A 126 10.09 1.54 -13.33
C GLY A 126 10.64 0.20 -12.85
N THR A 127 9.80 -0.80 -12.61
CA THR A 127 10.23 -2.14 -12.15
C THR A 127 11.04 -2.87 -13.22
N ILE A 128 10.62 -2.83 -14.49
CA ILE A 128 11.35 -3.42 -15.62
C ILE A 128 12.76 -2.84 -15.74
N ARG A 129 12.91 -1.52 -15.58
CA ARG A 129 14.23 -0.87 -15.62
C ARG A 129 15.14 -1.34 -14.49
N ARG A 130 14.60 -1.55 -13.28
CA ARG A 130 15.38 -2.04 -12.14
C ARG A 130 15.77 -3.50 -12.33
N ASP A 131 14.87 -4.33 -12.85
CA ASP A 131 15.16 -5.73 -13.14
C ASP A 131 16.24 -5.90 -14.21
N GLY A 132 16.15 -5.16 -15.32
CA GLY A 132 17.19 -5.15 -16.36
C GLY A 132 18.56 -4.71 -15.83
N ARG A 133 18.60 -3.72 -14.92
CA ARG A 133 19.84 -3.29 -14.26
C ARG A 133 20.40 -4.34 -13.28
N LEU A 134 19.54 -5.10 -12.62
CA LEU A 134 19.96 -6.20 -11.74
C LEU A 134 20.49 -7.39 -12.54
N ALA A 135 19.89 -7.69 -13.69
CA ALA A 135 20.39 -8.69 -14.62
C ALA A 135 21.78 -8.31 -15.17
N ASP A 136 21.98 -7.04 -15.54
CA ASP A 136 23.28 -6.53 -15.98
C ASP A 136 24.34 -6.56 -14.87
N ALA A 137 23.95 -6.31 -13.61
CA ALA A 137 24.84 -6.32 -12.46
C ALA A 137 25.33 -7.72 -12.05
N LYS A 138 24.70 -8.80 -12.55
CA LYS A 138 25.06 -10.19 -12.25
C LYS A 138 26.03 -10.82 -13.26
N ARG A 139 26.51 -10.10 -14.28
CA ARG A 139 27.54 -10.62 -15.19
C ARG A 139 28.94 -10.42 -14.57
N PRO A 140 29.68 -11.51 -14.27
CA PRO A 140 31.06 -11.44 -13.77
C PRO A 140 32.04 -10.93 -14.83
#